data_AF-A0A7V4UID5-F1
#
_entry.id   AF-A0A7V4UID5-F1
#
_cell.length_a   1.000
_cell.length_b   1.000
_cell.length_c   1.000
_cell.angle_alpha   90.00
_cell.angle_beta   90.00
_cell.angle_gamma   90.00
#
_symmetry.space_group_name_H-M   'P 1'
#
loop_
_entity.id
_entity.type
_entity.pdbx_description
1 polymer ?
#
loop_
_entity_poly.entity_id
_entity_poly.type
_entity_poly.pdbx_seq_one_letter_code
_entity_poly.pdbx_strand_id
1 'polypeptide(L)'
;MANQNLTNAKRAKKDEFYTQRVDIEKELKHYKDQFRNKIVYCNCDDPFESKFFEYFAANFKELKLKKLISTSYAGSPIAGQMLPFREYEGLKNKKKKEPLKIEINEVKDFNLDGAVSLKDIEYLLKNNANSATPLKGDGDFRSKECIELLKKADIVVTNPPFSLFREYVAQLVEYNKKFLILGNQNAITYKEIFKLIKENKLWLGYDNGGTKWFQVPDDYDIPTESRKKIINGVKYFSMGSIVWFTNLDTTKRHEELILYKKYSPKDYHKYENYEAIEVSRYTDIPKDYDGVMGVPVTFLDKWNPDQFEIVGMAEDNGKGLSGGIWDGRNPHCVVNGSNKFKRIFIRNKKVKK
;
A
#
# COMPACT_ATOMS: atom_id res chain seq x y z
N MET A 1 0.87 -22.91 -28.05
CA MET A 1 1.40 -21.90 -28.98
C MET A 1 0.68 -20.57 -28.75
N ALA A 2 1.47 -19.54 -28.47
CA ALA A 2 1.21 -18.10 -28.59
C ALA A 2 -0.23 -17.58 -28.41
N ASN A 3 -0.69 -17.35 -27.16
CA ASN A 3 -1.70 -16.29 -26.88
C ASN A 3 -1.88 -15.92 -25.40
N GLN A 4 -1.32 -16.64 -24.43
CA GLN A 4 -1.42 -16.25 -23.00
C GLN A 4 -0.53 -15.05 -22.62
N ASN A 5 0.58 -14.83 -23.33
CA ASN A 5 1.48 -13.70 -23.05
C ASN A 5 0.93 -12.35 -23.52
N LEU A 6 0.10 -12.32 -24.57
CA LEU A 6 -0.54 -11.10 -25.08
C LEU A 6 -1.68 -10.62 -24.17
N THR A 7 -2.43 -11.53 -23.54
CA THR A 7 -3.45 -11.19 -22.55
C THR A 7 -2.85 -10.67 -21.25
N ASN A 8 -1.68 -11.19 -20.85
CA ASN A 8 -0.93 -10.69 -19.72
C ASN A 8 -0.34 -9.29 -20.00
N ALA A 9 0.18 -9.03 -21.20
CA ALA A 9 0.65 -7.70 -21.59
C ALA A 9 -0.48 -6.65 -21.66
N LYS A 10 -1.69 -7.05 -22.07
CA LYS A 10 -2.88 -6.17 -22.03
C LYS A 10 -3.41 -5.92 -20.61
N ARG A 11 -3.20 -6.83 -19.66
CA ARG A 11 -3.49 -6.62 -18.23
C ARG A 11 -2.43 -5.77 -17.53
N ALA A 12 -1.15 -5.87 -17.92
CA ALA A 12 -0.09 -5.03 -17.36
C ALA A 12 -0.31 -3.53 -17.66
N LYS A 13 -0.95 -3.20 -18.79
CA LYS A 13 -1.39 -1.83 -19.13
C LYS A 13 -2.50 -1.26 -18.23
N LYS A 14 -3.09 -2.06 -17.33
CA LYS A 14 -4.27 -1.71 -16.52
C LYS A 14 -3.97 -1.47 -15.04
N ASP A 15 -2.70 -1.48 -14.64
CA ASP A 15 -2.28 -1.26 -13.24
C ASP A 15 -2.05 0.23 -12.90
N GLU A 16 -2.31 1.14 -13.83
CA GLU A 16 -2.20 2.59 -13.63
C GLU A 16 -3.42 3.15 -12.90
N PHE A 17 -3.40 3.08 -11.57
CA PHE A 17 -4.44 3.64 -10.71
C PHE A 17 -3.91 4.88 -9.99
N TYR A 18 -4.40 6.06 -10.36
CA TYR A 18 -3.97 7.29 -9.72
C TYR A 18 -4.71 7.52 -8.41
N THR A 19 -3.93 7.60 -7.34
CA THR A 19 -4.45 7.86 -6.00
C THR A 19 -4.83 9.33 -5.89
N GLN A 20 -5.99 9.62 -5.31
CA GLN A 20 -6.40 11.00 -5.09
C GLN A 20 -5.67 11.62 -3.90
N ARG A 21 -5.41 12.92 -3.99
CA ARG A 21 -4.80 13.72 -2.91
C ARG A 21 -5.55 13.61 -1.59
N VAL A 22 -6.88 13.59 -1.61
CA VAL A 22 -7.71 13.48 -0.40
C VAL A 22 -7.48 12.17 0.37
N ASP A 23 -7.26 11.05 -0.33
CA ASP A 23 -7.02 9.75 0.31
C ASP A 23 -5.61 9.72 0.94
N ILE A 24 -4.63 10.36 0.29
CA ILE A 24 -3.28 10.54 0.80
C ILE A 24 -3.28 11.42 2.06
N GLU A 25 -3.97 12.56 2.04
CA GLU A 25 -4.07 13.49 3.18
C GLU A 25 -4.75 12.85 4.39
N LYS A 26 -5.81 12.07 4.16
CA LYS A 26 -6.53 11.33 5.21
C LYS A 26 -5.64 10.31 5.90
N GLU A 27 -4.78 9.62 5.16
CA GLU A 27 -3.84 8.65 5.71
C GLU A 27 -2.65 9.33 6.39
N LEU A 28 -1.93 10.19 5.67
CA LEU A 28 -0.64 10.74 6.10
C LEU A 28 -0.70 11.63 7.34
N LYS A 29 -1.87 12.23 7.64
CA LYS A 29 -2.05 13.04 8.86
C LYS A 29 -1.71 12.28 10.15
N HIS A 30 -1.75 10.95 10.13
CA HIS A 30 -1.48 10.10 11.28
C HIS A 30 0.00 9.77 11.51
N TYR A 31 0.89 10.17 10.59
CA TYR A 31 2.30 9.77 10.60
C TYR A 31 3.28 10.97 10.68
N LYS A 32 2.77 12.20 10.79
CA LYS A 32 3.54 13.46 10.66
C LYS A 32 4.87 13.46 11.42
N ASP A 33 4.86 13.04 12.68
CA ASP A 33 6.06 13.07 13.52
C ASP A 33 7.15 12.09 13.07
N GLN A 34 6.77 10.97 12.45
CA GLN A 34 7.70 9.96 11.95
C GLN A 34 8.47 10.43 10.70
N PHE A 35 7.99 11.48 10.01
CA PHE A 35 8.64 12.07 8.83
C PHE A 35 9.69 13.13 9.15
N ARG A 36 9.76 13.61 10.39
CA ARG A 36 10.68 14.67 10.78
C ARG A 36 12.13 14.27 10.55
N ASN A 37 12.87 15.14 9.87
CA ASN A 37 14.27 14.95 9.51
C ASN A 37 14.52 13.64 8.72
N LYS A 38 13.51 13.17 7.97
CA LYS A 38 13.61 11.97 7.13
C LYS A 38 13.77 12.31 5.66
N ILE A 39 14.39 11.38 4.95
CA ILE A 39 14.45 11.34 3.50
C ILE A 39 13.29 10.48 3.01
N VAL A 40 12.33 11.10 2.32
CA VAL A 40 11.17 10.41 1.75
C VAL A 40 11.42 10.14 0.28
N TYR A 41 11.10 8.92 -0.17
CA TYR A 41 11.16 8.53 -1.57
C TYR A 41 9.77 8.14 -2.10
N CYS A 42 9.34 8.85 -3.12
CA CYS A 42 8.10 8.61 -3.85
C CYS A 42 8.44 8.19 -5.29
N ASN A 43 8.87 6.94 -5.50
CA ASN A 43 9.01 6.41 -6.86
C ASN A 43 7.63 6.29 -7.50
N CYS A 44 7.50 6.72 -8.76
CA CYS A 44 6.24 6.76 -9.48
C CYS A 44 6.49 6.70 -10.99
N ASP A 45 5.41 6.65 -11.76
CA ASP A 45 5.47 6.70 -13.22
C ASP A 45 5.84 8.10 -13.73
N ASP A 46 5.25 9.13 -13.13
CA ASP A 46 5.57 10.53 -13.41
C ASP A 46 5.48 11.36 -12.11
N PRO A 47 6.59 11.94 -11.62
CA PRO A 47 6.60 12.84 -10.46
C PRO A 47 5.63 14.01 -10.59
N PHE A 48 5.37 14.50 -11.80
CA PHE A 48 4.51 15.65 -12.04
C PHE A 48 3.02 15.33 -11.96
N GLU A 49 2.65 14.06 -12.10
CA GLU A 49 1.27 13.58 -11.95
C GLU A 49 1.05 12.87 -10.60
N SER A 50 2.15 12.55 -9.89
CA SER A 50 2.13 11.86 -8.61
C SER A 50 1.57 12.71 -7.48
N LYS A 51 0.37 12.36 -6.99
CA LYS A 51 -0.24 12.99 -5.81
C LYS A 51 0.54 12.76 -4.52
N PHE A 52 1.38 11.72 -4.47
CA PHE A 52 2.32 11.54 -3.36
C PHE A 52 3.42 12.59 -3.38
N PHE A 53 4.08 12.77 -4.53
CA PHE A 53 5.12 13.78 -4.69
C PHE A 53 4.55 15.18 -4.44
N GLU A 54 3.40 15.49 -5.04
CA GLU A 54 2.68 16.76 -4.84
C GLU A 54 2.42 17.03 -3.34
N TYR A 55 1.93 16.04 -2.60
CA TYR A 55 1.69 16.17 -1.15
C TYR A 55 2.98 16.44 -0.39
N PHE A 56 4.02 15.62 -0.54
CA PHE A 56 5.24 15.77 0.25
C PHE A 56 6.00 17.04 -0.12
N ALA A 57 5.99 17.44 -1.38
CA ALA A 57 6.61 18.67 -1.81
C ALA A 57 5.87 19.87 -1.20
N ALA A 58 4.54 19.94 -1.30
CA ALA A 58 3.74 21.03 -0.73
C ALA A 58 3.85 21.11 0.81
N ASN A 59 4.05 19.97 1.48
CA ASN A 59 4.15 19.89 2.94
C ASN A 59 5.61 19.75 3.44
N PHE A 60 6.62 19.97 2.59
CA PHE A 60 8.02 19.69 2.90
C PHE A 60 8.48 20.36 4.21
N LYS A 61 8.18 21.66 4.35
CA LYS A 61 8.52 22.48 5.53
C LYS A 61 7.70 22.10 6.75
N GLU A 62 6.38 21.85 6.59
CA GLU A 62 5.49 21.47 7.70
C GLU A 62 5.90 20.12 8.29
N LEU A 63 6.20 19.14 7.43
CA LEU A 63 6.68 17.81 7.81
C LEU A 63 8.14 17.81 8.28
N LYS A 64 8.86 18.92 8.08
CA LYS A 64 10.28 19.09 8.42
C LYS A 64 11.14 17.99 7.78
N LEU A 65 10.90 17.71 6.50
CA LEU A 65 11.66 16.71 5.75
C LEU A 65 13.12 17.14 5.61
N LYS A 66 14.01 16.15 5.56
CA LYS A 66 15.43 16.37 5.24
C LYS A 66 15.64 16.42 3.73
N LYS A 67 14.96 15.55 3.00
CA LYS A 67 15.01 15.47 1.53
C LYS A 67 13.77 14.75 1.01
N LEU A 68 13.31 15.13 -0.17
CA LEU A 68 12.30 14.44 -0.94
C LEU A 68 12.92 13.97 -2.25
N ILE A 69 12.75 12.69 -2.56
CA ILE A 69 13.22 12.05 -3.78
C ILE A 69 12.00 11.55 -4.56
N SER A 70 12.01 11.70 -5.88
CA SER A 70 11.06 11.04 -6.77
C SER A 70 11.73 10.64 -8.07
N THR A 71 11.19 9.64 -8.75
CA THR A 71 11.64 9.16 -10.06
C THR A 71 10.46 9.02 -11.00
N SER A 72 10.71 9.08 -12.30
CA SER A 72 9.74 8.68 -13.34
C SER A 72 10.15 7.38 -14.00
N TYR A 73 9.17 6.66 -14.55
CA TYR A 73 9.35 5.43 -15.30
C TYR A 73 9.01 5.64 -16.78
N ALA A 74 9.97 5.36 -17.66
CA ALA A 74 9.84 5.59 -19.10
C ALA A 74 8.80 4.68 -19.78
N GLY A 75 8.47 3.54 -19.16
CA GLY A 75 7.50 2.60 -19.69
C GLY A 75 6.04 2.98 -19.46
N SER A 76 5.75 4.04 -18.69
CA SER A 76 4.37 4.45 -18.42
C SER A 76 3.72 5.18 -19.61
N PRO A 77 2.52 4.77 -20.04
CA PRO A 77 1.67 5.49 -20.99
C PRO A 77 1.58 7.01 -20.77
N ILE A 78 1.49 7.46 -19.52
CA ILE A 78 1.20 8.85 -19.16
C ILE A 78 2.42 9.73 -18.96
N ALA A 79 3.63 9.19 -18.90
CA ALA A 79 4.83 9.99 -18.68
C ALA A 79 4.87 11.15 -19.69
N GLY A 80 4.73 12.39 -19.20
CA GLY A 80 4.65 13.61 -20.01
C GLY A 80 3.31 13.89 -20.74
N GLN A 81 2.15 13.44 -20.23
CA GLN A 81 0.83 13.72 -20.83
C GLN A 81 0.16 15.01 -20.32
N MET A 82 0.18 15.32 -19.02
CA MET A 82 -0.66 16.41 -18.48
C MET A 82 -0.04 17.81 -18.41
N LEU A 83 1.27 18.00 -18.62
CA LEU A 83 1.86 19.34 -18.48
C LEU A 83 2.88 19.70 -19.58
N PRO A 84 2.77 20.89 -20.21
CA PRO A 84 3.76 21.38 -21.15
C PRO A 84 4.98 21.96 -20.40
N PHE A 85 5.75 21.13 -19.68
CA PHE A 85 6.95 21.59 -18.99
C PHE A 85 8.23 21.13 -19.70
N ARG A 86 8.53 21.80 -20.80
CA ARG A 86 9.71 21.57 -21.64
C ARG A 86 10.89 22.52 -21.32
N GLU A 87 10.87 23.17 -20.16
CA GLU A 87 11.80 24.25 -19.80
C GLU A 87 12.31 24.15 -18.34
N TYR A 88 12.63 22.94 -17.86
CA TYR A 88 13.40 22.80 -16.62
C TYR A 88 14.90 22.86 -16.93
N GLU A 89 15.65 23.66 -16.16
CA GLU A 89 17.05 23.97 -16.43
C GLU A 89 17.96 22.73 -16.57
N GLY A 90 17.64 21.66 -15.82
CA GLY A 90 18.38 20.38 -15.85
C GLY A 90 18.05 19.46 -17.04
N LEU A 91 16.97 19.72 -17.79
CA LEU A 91 16.50 18.87 -18.88
C LEU A 91 16.82 19.52 -20.24
N LYS A 92 17.88 19.04 -20.89
CA LYS A 92 18.39 19.62 -22.16
C LYS A 92 17.67 19.11 -23.42
N ASN A 93 16.94 17.99 -23.34
CA ASN A 93 16.43 17.29 -24.52
C ASN A 93 14.91 17.42 -24.67
N LYS A 94 14.46 18.42 -25.43
CA LYS A 94 13.02 18.78 -25.61
C LYS A 94 12.15 17.74 -26.34
N LYS A 95 12.74 16.67 -26.89
CA LYS A 95 12.08 15.73 -27.81
C LYS A 95 11.91 14.29 -27.28
N LYS A 96 12.57 13.93 -26.17
CA LYS A 96 12.61 12.53 -25.71
C LYS A 96 12.03 12.44 -24.30
N LYS A 97 11.11 11.49 -24.10
CA LYS A 97 10.58 11.12 -22.77
C LYS A 97 11.69 10.41 -22.00
N GLU A 98 12.63 11.17 -21.46
CA GLU A 98 13.72 10.59 -20.67
C GLU A 98 13.23 10.43 -19.23
N PRO A 99 13.33 9.22 -18.65
CA PRO A 99 13.05 9.04 -17.23
C PRO A 99 14.02 9.90 -16.42
N LEU A 100 13.55 10.43 -15.30
CA LEU A 100 14.25 11.44 -14.52
C LEU A 100 14.13 11.15 -13.04
N LYS A 101 15.03 11.75 -12.27
CA LYS A 101 14.92 11.86 -10.82
C LYS A 101 14.78 13.32 -10.42
N ILE A 102 14.01 13.53 -9.36
CA ILE A 102 13.87 14.80 -8.67
C ILE A 102 14.42 14.65 -7.25
N GLU A 103 15.29 15.56 -6.82
CA GLU A 103 15.80 15.63 -5.46
C GLU A 103 15.59 17.04 -4.89
N ILE A 104 14.74 17.17 -3.88
CA ILE A 104 14.46 18.43 -3.18
C ILE A 104 15.08 18.36 -1.79
N ASN A 105 15.98 19.29 -1.48
CA ASN A 105 16.63 19.41 -0.16
C ASN A 105 16.07 20.55 0.69
N GLU A 106 15.57 21.59 0.02
CA GLU A 106 14.96 22.76 0.64
C GLU A 106 13.86 23.27 -0.28
N VAL A 107 12.77 23.74 0.31
CA VAL A 107 11.76 24.54 -0.38
C VAL A 107 11.66 25.85 0.39
N LYS A 108 12.06 26.92 -0.26
CA LYS A 108 11.88 28.29 0.21
C LYS A 108 10.64 28.87 -0.45
N ASP A 109 10.09 29.91 0.14
CA ASP A 109 9.10 30.76 -0.51
C ASP A 109 9.86 31.56 -1.59
N PHE A 110 9.85 31.04 -2.81
CA PHE A 110 10.60 31.60 -3.94
C PHE A 110 9.81 32.68 -4.65
N ASN A 111 8.47 32.61 -4.60
CA ASN A 111 7.59 33.60 -5.18
C ASN A 111 7.30 34.79 -4.24
N LEU A 112 7.75 34.71 -2.98
CA LEU A 112 7.62 35.72 -1.93
C LEU A 112 6.14 36.02 -1.57
N ASP A 113 5.25 35.04 -1.72
CA ASP A 113 3.82 35.19 -1.41
C ASP A 113 3.46 34.93 0.07
N GLY A 114 4.46 34.59 0.88
CA GLY A 114 4.33 34.30 2.31
C GLY A 114 4.03 32.83 2.61
N ALA A 115 3.89 31.98 1.60
CA ALA A 115 3.64 30.55 1.75
C ALA A 115 4.61 29.71 0.91
N VAL A 116 4.90 28.49 1.36
CA VAL A 116 5.54 27.48 0.50
C VAL A 116 4.44 26.71 -0.22
N SER A 117 4.42 26.79 -1.54
CA SER A 117 3.36 26.27 -2.39
C SER A 117 3.90 25.41 -3.55
N LEU A 118 2.98 24.83 -4.34
CA LEU A 118 3.34 24.14 -5.58
C LEU A 118 4.03 25.05 -6.60
N LYS A 119 3.77 26.37 -6.57
CA LYS A 119 4.44 27.34 -7.44
C LYS A 119 5.92 27.49 -7.09
N ASP A 120 6.28 27.36 -5.82
CA ASP A 120 7.67 27.43 -5.35
C ASP A 120 8.47 26.20 -5.78
N ILE A 121 7.82 25.03 -5.79
CA ILE A 121 8.40 23.80 -6.33
C ILE A 121 8.58 23.92 -7.84
N GLU A 122 7.58 24.45 -8.55
CA GLU A 122 7.68 24.69 -9.99
C GLU A 122 8.82 25.68 -10.30
N TYR A 123 8.94 26.75 -9.53
CA TYR A 123 10.06 27.70 -9.63
C TYR A 123 11.40 27.01 -9.39
N LEU A 124 11.51 26.19 -8.32
CA LEU A 124 12.73 25.46 -7.99
C LEU A 124 13.13 24.49 -9.11
N LEU A 125 12.17 23.77 -9.71
CA LEU A 125 12.45 22.87 -10.82
C LEU A 125 12.87 23.62 -12.09
N LYS A 126 12.34 24.83 -12.32
CA LYS A 126 12.70 25.69 -13.47
C LYS A 126 14.05 26.38 -13.34
N ASN A 127 14.46 26.75 -12.12
CA ASN A 127 15.61 27.63 -11.89
C ASN A 127 16.77 26.95 -11.14
N ASN A 128 16.69 25.65 -10.90
CA ASN A 128 17.79 24.89 -10.32
C ASN A 128 18.00 23.58 -11.07
N ALA A 129 18.97 23.60 -11.97
CA ALA A 129 19.39 22.47 -12.80
C ALA A 129 19.70 21.17 -12.02
N ASN A 130 20.03 21.25 -10.73
CA ASN A 130 20.33 20.08 -9.91
C ASN A 130 19.09 19.42 -9.29
N SER A 131 17.92 20.05 -9.38
CA SER A 131 16.70 19.54 -8.77
C SER A 131 16.05 18.44 -9.61
N ALA A 132 16.22 18.48 -10.94
CA ALA A 132 15.71 17.48 -11.87
C ALA A 132 16.83 17.03 -12.82
N THR A 133 17.17 15.74 -12.80
CA THR A 133 18.24 15.20 -13.65
C THR A 133 17.78 13.93 -14.37
N PRO A 134 18.14 13.73 -15.65
CA PRO A 134 17.84 12.50 -16.37
C PRO A 134 18.44 11.27 -15.67
N LEU A 135 17.68 10.18 -15.63
CA LEU A 135 18.16 8.86 -15.27
C LEU A 135 18.90 8.25 -16.45
N LYS A 136 19.88 7.40 -16.16
CA LYS A 136 20.58 6.59 -17.18
C LYS A 136 19.76 5.36 -17.56
N GLY A 137 18.98 4.84 -16.62
CA GLY A 137 18.11 3.68 -16.79
C GLY A 137 16.70 4.04 -17.28
N ASP A 138 15.77 3.10 -17.14
CA ASP A 138 14.36 3.26 -17.52
C ASP A 138 13.47 3.80 -16.38
N GLY A 139 14.00 3.88 -15.15
CA GLY A 139 13.27 4.29 -13.95
C GLY A 139 12.58 3.15 -13.19
N ASP A 140 12.75 1.90 -13.62
CA ASP A 140 12.23 0.73 -12.91
C ASP A 140 12.84 0.68 -11.49
N PHE A 141 12.03 0.34 -10.48
CA PHE A 141 12.48 0.28 -9.09
C PHE A 141 13.60 -0.75 -8.85
N ARG A 142 13.77 -1.71 -9.78
CA ARG A 142 14.81 -2.72 -9.78
C ARG A 142 16.10 -2.25 -10.43
N SER A 143 16.07 -1.12 -11.14
CA SER A 143 17.26 -0.56 -11.78
C SER A 143 18.29 -0.14 -10.72
N LYS A 144 19.58 -0.29 -11.05
CA LYS A 144 20.69 0.05 -10.12
C LYS A 144 20.57 1.49 -9.60
N GLU A 145 20.19 2.42 -10.47
CA GLU A 145 20.07 3.84 -10.12
C GLU A 145 18.92 4.09 -9.14
N CYS A 146 17.74 3.48 -9.36
CA CYS A 146 16.62 3.56 -8.42
C CYS A 146 16.93 2.89 -7.08
N ILE A 147 17.71 1.80 -7.07
CA ILE A 147 18.18 1.15 -5.84
C ILE A 147 19.14 2.07 -5.06
N GLU A 148 20.05 2.77 -5.74
CA GLU A 148 20.94 3.74 -5.07
C GLU A 148 20.15 4.92 -4.47
N LEU A 149 19.05 5.33 -5.09
CA LEU A 149 18.12 6.31 -4.51
C LEU A 149 17.36 5.74 -3.32
N LEU A 150 16.86 4.50 -3.43
CA LEU A 150 16.20 3.78 -2.34
C LEU A 150 17.12 3.66 -1.11
N LYS A 151 18.40 3.31 -1.31
CA LYS A 151 19.39 3.21 -0.22
C LYS A 151 19.52 4.50 0.57
N LYS A 152 19.43 5.67 -0.08
CA LYS A 152 19.46 6.99 0.57
C LYS A 152 18.18 7.33 1.35
N ALA A 153 17.06 6.73 0.99
CA ALA A 153 15.77 7.03 1.60
C ALA A 153 15.61 6.37 2.97
N ASP A 154 14.89 7.04 3.88
CA ASP A 154 14.47 6.45 5.16
C ASP A 154 13.09 5.80 5.04
N ILE A 155 12.18 6.50 4.34
CA ILE A 155 10.77 6.12 4.21
C ILE A 155 10.37 6.13 2.73
N VAL A 156 9.68 5.09 2.29
CA VAL A 156 9.07 5.00 0.95
C VAL A 156 7.56 5.17 1.04
N VAL A 157 7.00 6.09 0.25
CA VAL A 157 5.55 6.33 0.24
C VAL A 157 5.06 6.43 -1.20
N THR A 158 4.28 5.45 -1.65
CA THR A 158 3.83 5.37 -3.05
C THR A 158 2.65 4.39 -3.27
N ASN A 159 2.13 4.35 -4.50
CA ASN A 159 1.25 3.31 -5.02
C ASN A 159 2.03 2.42 -6.00
N PRO A 160 2.61 1.30 -5.56
CA PRO A 160 3.37 0.41 -6.45
C PRO A 160 2.44 -0.37 -7.39
N PRO A 161 2.95 -0.88 -8.53
CA PRO A 161 2.19 -1.78 -9.39
C PRO A 161 1.76 -3.03 -8.61
N PHE A 162 0.45 -3.32 -8.57
CA PHE A 162 -0.08 -4.41 -7.75
C PHE A 162 0.42 -5.79 -8.20
N SER A 163 0.69 -5.96 -9.50
CA SER A 163 1.30 -7.16 -10.06
C SER A 163 2.71 -7.44 -9.51
N LEU A 164 3.45 -6.39 -9.12
CA LEU A 164 4.82 -6.46 -8.59
C LEU A 164 4.88 -6.27 -7.07
N PHE A 165 3.74 -6.19 -6.38
CA PHE A 165 3.65 -5.83 -4.96
C PHE A 165 4.53 -6.72 -4.05
N ARG A 166 4.56 -8.03 -4.27
CA ARG A 166 5.39 -8.97 -3.48
C ARG A 166 6.88 -8.71 -3.64
N GLU A 167 7.33 -8.53 -4.88
CA GLU A 167 8.74 -8.24 -5.19
C GLU A 167 9.14 -6.88 -4.63
N TYR A 168 8.26 -5.89 -4.76
CA TYR A 168 8.48 -4.56 -4.24
C TYR A 168 8.60 -4.54 -2.71
N VAL A 169 7.67 -5.18 -1.99
CA VAL A 169 7.76 -5.30 -0.51
C VAL A 169 9.03 -6.06 -0.10
N ALA A 170 9.40 -7.13 -0.81
CA ALA A 170 10.63 -7.86 -0.52
C ALA A 170 11.87 -6.95 -0.63
N GLN A 171 11.94 -6.12 -1.66
CA GLN A 171 13.01 -5.13 -1.82
C GLN A 171 13.02 -4.10 -0.67
N LEU A 172 11.86 -3.56 -0.29
CA LEU A 172 11.77 -2.60 0.83
C LEU A 172 12.25 -3.21 2.15
N VAL A 173 11.92 -4.49 2.39
CA VAL A 173 12.39 -5.24 3.57
C VAL A 173 13.89 -5.52 3.50
N GLU A 174 14.40 -5.94 2.35
CA GLU A 174 15.84 -6.19 2.12
C GLU A 174 16.68 -4.96 2.46
N TYR A 175 16.25 -3.78 2.03
CA TYR A 175 16.93 -2.51 2.31
C TYR A 175 16.50 -1.85 3.63
N ASN A 176 15.78 -2.57 4.49
CA ASN A 176 15.34 -2.13 5.82
C ASN A 176 14.63 -0.77 5.80
N LYS A 177 13.72 -0.58 4.84
CA LYS A 177 13.00 0.68 4.66
C LYS A 177 11.74 0.71 5.51
N LYS A 178 11.45 1.89 6.04
CA LYS A 178 10.10 2.20 6.48
C LYS A 178 9.25 2.51 5.26
N PHE A 179 7.97 2.16 5.28
CA PHE A 179 7.11 2.40 4.14
C PHE A 179 5.64 2.55 4.50
N LEU A 180 4.93 3.26 3.63
CA LEU A 180 3.46 3.35 3.59
C LEU A 180 3.05 3.27 2.12
N ILE A 181 2.43 2.15 1.72
CA ILE A 181 2.15 1.86 0.32
C ILE A 181 0.73 1.36 0.13
N LEU A 182 0.15 1.63 -1.03
CA LEU A 182 -1.13 1.04 -1.41
C LEU A 182 -0.95 -0.37 -1.95
N GLY A 183 -1.92 -1.23 -1.68
CA GLY A 183 -1.95 -2.59 -2.21
C GLY A 183 -3.35 -3.15 -2.22
N ASN A 184 -3.54 -4.23 -2.97
CA ASN A 184 -4.79 -4.99 -2.92
C ASN A 184 -4.84 -5.83 -1.63
N GLN A 185 -5.98 -5.84 -0.93
CA GLN A 185 -6.23 -6.59 0.30
C GLN A 185 -5.91 -8.09 0.17
N ASN A 186 -6.05 -8.66 -1.04
CA ASN A 186 -5.67 -10.05 -1.30
C ASN A 186 -4.19 -10.33 -1.00
N ALA A 187 -3.33 -9.30 -1.05
CA ALA A 187 -1.90 -9.42 -0.75
C ALA A 187 -1.64 -9.90 0.68
N ILE A 188 -2.55 -9.65 1.62
CA ILE A 188 -2.50 -10.18 2.99
C ILE A 188 -2.32 -11.71 2.97
N THR A 189 -2.97 -12.39 2.02
CA THR A 189 -3.00 -13.86 1.97
C THR A 189 -1.79 -14.47 1.29
N TYR A 190 -0.90 -13.64 0.72
CA TYR A 190 0.33 -14.11 0.09
C TYR A 190 1.32 -14.56 1.17
N LYS A 191 1.99 -15.69 0.93
CA LYS A 191 2.84 -16.35 1.93
C LYS A 191 3.91 -15.41 2.48
N GLU A 192 4.57 -14.64 1.61
CA GLU A 192 5.66 -13.74 1.96
C GLU A 192 5.16 -12.54 2.76
N ILE A 193 3.98 -12.00 2.41
CA ILE A 193 3.37 -10.86 3.08
C ILE A 193 2.80 -11.27 4.44
N PHE A 194 2.05 -12.39 4.49
CA PHE A 194 1.49 -12.90 5.73
C PHE A 194 2.57 -13.23 6.75
N LYS A 195 3.73 -13.73 6.30
CA LYS A 195 4.89 -13.95 7.18
C LYS A 195 5.31 -12.66 7.89
N LEU A 196 5.41 -11.54 7.17
CA LEU A 196 5.75 -10.24 7.75
C LEU A 196 4.66 -9.76 8.73
N ILE A 197 3.39 -9.99 8.42
CA ILE A 197 2.26 -9.67 9.32
C ILE A 197 2.34 -10.46 10.62
N LYS A 198 2.50 -11.79 10.51
CA LYS A 198 2.61 -12.68 11.66
C LYS A 198 3.83 -12.35 12.53
N GLU A 199 4.95 -11.99 11.92
CA GLU A 199 6.17 -11.53 12.62
C GLU A 199 6.07 -10.08 13.12
N ASN A 200 4.92 -9.43 12.98
CA ASN A 200 4.67 -8.05 13.41
C ASN A 200 5.66 -7.03 12.79
N LYS A 201 6.03 -7.25 11.52
CA LYS A 201 6.91 -6.39 10.71
C LYS A 201 6.17 -5.60 9.63
N LEU A 202 4.90 -5.92 9.40
CA LEU A 202 4.01 -5.27 8.43
C LEU A 202 2.58 -5.31 8.97
N TRP A 203 1.82 -4.23 8.79
CA TRP A 203 0.40 -4.14 9.17
C TRP A 203 -0.36 -3.23 8.21
N LEU A 204 -1.65 -3.06 8.44
CA LEU A 204 -2.49 -2.17 7.64
C LEU A 204 -2.51 -0.74 8.21
N GLY A 205 -2.70 0.25 7.34
CA GLY A 205 -2.79 1.67 7.71
C GLY A 205 -4.13 2.08 8.35
N TYR A 206 -4.40 3.39 8.40
CA TYR A 206 -5.61 3.92 9.02
C TYR A 206 -6.85 3.77 8.13
N ASP A 207 -6.80 4.32 6.92
CA ASP A 207 -7.96 4.50 6.07
C ASP A 207 -8.10 3.34 5.09
N ASN A 208 -8.44 2.15 5.59
CA ASN A 208 -8.71 0.97 4.76
C ASN A 208 -10.21 0.78 4.47
N GLY A 209 -11.06 1.64 5.03
CA GLY A 209 -12.50 1.67 4.76
C GLY A 209 -12.85 2.57 3.58
N GLY A 210 -14.12 2.52 3.15
CA GLY A 210 -14.70 3.48 2.21
C GLY A 210 -14.38 3.25 0.73
N THR A 211 -15.00 4.10 -0.09
CA THR A 211 -14.92 4.09 -1.55
C THR A 211 -13.74 4.95 -2.00
N LYS A 212 -12.60 4.32 -2.32
CA LYS A 212 -11.45 5.00 -2.95
C LYS A 212 -11.63 5.02 -4.45
N TRP A 213 -11.59 6.21 -5.04
CA TRP A 213 -11.70 6.38 -6.48
C TRP A 213 -10.32 6.56 -7.10
N PHE A 214 -10.07 5.82 -8.17
CA PHE A 214 -8.85 5.89 -8.95
C PHE A 214 -9.20 6.37 -10.33
N GLN A 215 -8.45 7.34 -10.84
CA GLN A 215 -8.55 7.70 -12.26
C GLN A 215 -8.05 6.51 -13.09
N VAL A 216 -8.77 6.21 -14.17
CA VAL A 216 -8.44 5.12 -15.10
C VAL A 216 -8.52 5.65 -16.54
N PRO A 217 -7.81 5.02 -17.50
CA PRO A 217 -7.94 5.35 -18.92
C PRO A 217 -9.40 5.26 -19.41
N ASP A 218 -9.76 6.05 -20.43
CA ASP A 218 -11.14 6.11 -20.94
C ASP A 218 -11.63 4.76 -21.48
N ASP A 219 -10.72 4.00 -22.12
CA ASP A 219 -10.95 2.66 -22.66
C ASP A 219 -10.93 1.55 -21.58
N TYR A 220 -10.72 1.90 -20.31
CA TYR A 220 -10.71 0.93 -19.22
C TYR A 220 -12.12 0.38 -18.98
N ASP A 221 -12.32 -0.91 -19.25
CA ASP A 221 -13.59 -1.58 -19.03
C ASP A 221 -13.89 -1.76 -17.52
N ILE A 222 -15.03 -1.21 -17.07
CA ILE A 222 -15.51 -1.29 -15.69
C ILE A 222 -16.84 -2.06 -15.71
N PRO A 223 -16.89 -3.31 -15.22
CA PRO A 223 -18.09 -4.13 -15.32
C PRO A 223 -19.21 -3.72 -14.34
N THR A 224 -18.88 -2.99 -13.28
CA THR A 224 -19.83 -2.61 -12.22
C THR A 224 -20.12 -1.11 -12.27
N GLU A 225 -21.27 -0.72 -12.81
CA GLU A 225 -21.64 0.70 -12.98
C GLU A 225 -21.67 1.48 -11.65
N SER A 226 -22.06 0.86 -10.53
CA SER A 226 -22.03 1.54 -9.21
C SER A 226 -20.62 1.89 -8.71
N ARG A 227 -19.58 1.32 -9.34
CA ARG A 227 -18.16 1.61 -9.05
C ARG A 227 -17.53 2.51 -10.11
N LYS A 228 -18.33 3.09 -11.01
CA LYS A 228 -17.88 3.99 -12.07
C LYS A 228 -18.39 5.40 -11.81
N LYS A 229 -17.55 6.39 -12.05
CA LYS A 229 -17.90 7.80 -11.97
C LYS A 229 -17.16 8.57 -13.06
N ILE A 230 -17.82 9.56 -13.66
CA ILE A 230 -17.20 10.47 -14.62
C ILE A 230 -17.34 11.89 -14.06
N ILE A 231 -16.24 12.64 -14.01
CA ILE A 231 -16.23 14.04 -13.57
C ILE A 231 -15.43 14.83 -14.58
N ASN A 232 -16.02 15.86 -15.20
CA ASN A 232 -15.36 16.71 -16.19
C ASN A 232 -14.67 15.93 -17.32
N GLY A 233 -15.32 14.87 -17.81
CA GLY A 233 -14.77 14.00 -18.86
C GLY A 233 -13.73 12.97 -18.38
N VAL A 234 -13.28 13.02 -17.13
CA VAL A 234 -12.32 12.07 -16.56
C VAL A 234 -13.04 10.89 -15.92
N LYS A 235 -12.64 9.66 -16.27
CA LYS A 235 -13.21 8.40 -15.78
C LYS A 235 -12.53 7.92 -14.50
N TYR A 236 -13.34 7.52 -13.52
CA TYR A 236 -12.91 6.99 -12.24
C TYR A 236 -13.52 5.62 -11.96
N PHE A 237 -12.72 4.74 -11.34
CA PHE A 237 -13.13 3.43 -10.85
C PHE A 237 -12.91 3.32 -9.35
N SER A 238 -13.89 2.79 -8.62
CA SER A 238 -13.76 2.51 -7.19
C SER A 238 -13.37 1.06 -6.93
N MET A 239 -12.26 0.86 -6.22
CA MET A 239 -11.80 -0.46 -5.78
C MET A 239 -11.77 -0.54 -4.26
N GLY A 240 -12.86 -1.04 -3.66
CA GLY A 240 -12.97 -1.22 -2.21
C GLY A 240 -12.02 -2.27 -1.61
N SER A 241 -11.22 -2.95 -2.44
CA SER A 241 -10.19 -3.89 -2.00
C SER A 241 -8.80 -3.25 -1.90
N ILE A 242 -8.64 -1.95 -2.16
CA ILE A 242 -7.34 -1.29 -2.01
C ILE A 242 -7.20 -0.74 -0.61
N VAL A 243 -6.11 -1.09 0.05
CA VAL A 243 -5.81 -0.76 1.45
C VAL A 243 -4.37 -0.28 1.58
N TRP A 244 -4.06 0.39 2.68
CA TRP A 244 -2.71 0.83 3.03
C TRP A 244 -1.96 -0.29 3.75
N PHE A 245 -0.72 -0.55 3.34
CA PHE A 245 0.22 -1.43 4.00
C PHE A 245 1.40 -0.60 4.51
N THR A 246 1.80 -0.83 5.76
CA THR A 246 2.87 -0.06 6.38
C THR A 246 3.61 -0.84 7.46
N ASN A 247 4.79 -0.33 7.83
CA ASN A 247 5.54 -0.71 9.02
C ASN A 247 5.90 0.53 9.89
N LEU A 248 5.19 1.64 9.67
CA LEU A 248 5.19 2.85 10.51
C LEU A 248 4.11 2.71 11.58
N ASP A 249 4.42 3.18 12.78
CA ASP A 249 3.51 2.99 13.91
C ASP A 249 2.29 3.92 13.84
N THR A 250 1.18 3.51 14.44
CA THR A 250 -0.10 4.25 14.41
C THR A 250 -0.86 4.07 15.71
N THR A 251 -1.64 5.08 16.13
CA THR A 251 -2.51 4.92 17.32
C THR A 251 -3.57 3.83 17.11
N LYS A 252 -4.09 3.68 15.89
CA LYS A 252 -5.10 2.66 15.55
C LYS A 252 -4.59 1.23 15.82
N ARG A 253 -3.30 0.98 15.62
CA ARG A 253 -2.67 -0.32 15.89
C ARG A 253 -2.72 -0.71 17.37
N HIS A 254 -2.90 0.27 18.25
CA HIS A 254 -2.93 0.09 19.70
C HIS A 254 -4.35 0.20 20.27
N GLU A 255 -5.37 0.37 19.42
CA GLU A 255 -6.77 0.39 19.84
C GLU A 255 -7.21 -1.03 20.25
N GLU A 256 -7.83 -1.16 21.41
CA GLU A 256 -8.42 -2.43 21.84
C GLU A 256 -9.79 -2.63 21.19
N LEU A 257 -10.01 -3.80 20.62
CA LEU A 257 -11.31 -4.23 20.16
C LEU A 257 -12.19 -4.60 21.36
N ILE A 258 -13.31 -3.90 21.53
CA ILE A 258 -14.27 -4.18 22.61
C ILE A 258 -14.97 -5.51 22.35
N LEU A 259 -14.77 -6.48 23.24
CA LEU A 259 -15.36 -7.82 23.16
C LEU A 259 -16.54 -7.95 24.14
N TYR A 260 -17.70 -8.37 23.65
CA TYR A 260 -18.92 -8.46 24.45
C TYR A 260 -19.64 -9.82 24.33
N LYS A 261 -19.35 -10.61 23.30
CA LYS A 261 -19.90 -11.97 23.15
C LYS A 261 -19.27 -12.92 24.16
N LYS A 262 -20.02 -13.95 24.53
CA LYS A 262 -19.56 -15.08 25.34
C LYS A 262 -19.54 -16.34 24.49
N TYR A 263 -18.55 -17.18 24.71
CA TYR A 263 -18.43 -18.46 24.03
C TYR A 263 -19.58 -19.39 24.41
N SER A 264 -20.12 -20.07 23.39
CA SER A 264 -21.03 -21.20 23.56
C SER A 264 -20.72 -22.25 22.48
N PRO A 265 -20.63 -23.55 22.81
CA PRO A 265 -20.40 -24.59 21.79
C PRO A 265 -21.48 -24.66 20.70
N LYS A 266 -22.68 -24.13 20.99
CA LYS A 266 -23.82 -24.09 20.06
C LYS A 266 -23.63 -23.03 18.98
N ASP A 267 -23.12 -21.86 19.35
CA ASP A 267 -22.97 -20.72 18.44
C ASP A 267 -21.60 -20.72 17.74
N TYR A 268 -20.59 -21.31 18.39
CA TYR A 268 -19.20 -21.32 17.94
C TYR A 268 -18.73 -22.73 17.61
N HIS A 269 -18.89 -23.09 16.34
CA HIS A 269 -18.53 -24.41 15.83
C HIS A 269 -17.01 -24.57 15.75
N LYS A 270 -16.49 -25.77 16.05
CA LYS A 270 -15.10 -26.12 15.77
C LYS A 270 -14.92 -26.46 14.30
N TYR A 271 -13.74 -26.21 13.75
CA TYR A 271 -13.38 -26.77 12.46
C TYR A 271 -13.13 -28.27 12.57
N GLU A 272 -13.43 -29.00 11.49
CA GLU A 272 -13.17 -30.44 11.42
C GLU A 272 -11.68 -30.76 11.21
N ASN A 273 -10.95 -29.83 10.61
CA ASN A 273 -9.59 -30.01 10.10
C ASN A 273 -8.57 -28.99 10.65
N TYR A 274 -9.01 -28.12 11.55
CA TYR A 274 -8.16 -27.17 12.26
C TYR A 274 -8.50 -27.16 13.75
N GLU A 275 -7.48 -27.07 14.61
CA GLU A 275 -7.66 -26.92 16.05
C GLU A 275 -8.06 -25.48 16.43
N ALA A 276 -9.21 -25.02 15.92
CA ALA A 276 -9.75 -23.68 16.15
C ALA A 276 -11.28 -23.66 16.03
N ILE A 277 -11.92 -22.62 16.59
CA ILE A 277 -13.34 -22.33 16.37
C ILE A 277 -13.56 -21.39 15.18
N GLU A 278 -14.71 -21.49 14.55
CA GLU A 278 -15.18 -20.58 13.53
C GLU A 278 -15.74 -19.32 14.16
N VAL A 279 -15.21 -18.16 13.73
CA VAL A 279 -15.74 -16.85 14.09
C VAL A 279 -16.01 -16.09 12.80
N SER A 280 -17.27 -16.07 12.40
CA SER A 280 -17.70 -15.50 11.11
C SER A 280 -17.46 -13.99 10.96
N ARG A 281 -17.44 -13.22 12.06
CA ARG A 281 -17.22 -11.77 12.08
C ARG A 281 -16.34 -11.38 13.26
N TYR A 282 -15.48 -10.37 13.09
CA TYR A 282 -14.64 -9.88 14.19
C TYR A 282 -15.46 -9.36 15.39
N THR A 283 -16.68 -8.89 15.16
CA THR A 283 -17.61 -8.45 16.22
C THR A 283 -18.14 -9.60 17.07
N ASP A 284 -18.01 -10.84 16.58
CA ASP A 284 -18.49 -12.04 17.25
C ASP A 284 -17.40 -12.74 18.07
N ILE A 285 -16.18 -12.18 18.13
CA ILE A 285 -15.08 -12.76 18.92
C ILE A 285 -15.52 -12.87 20.39
N PRO A 286 -15.55 -14.09 20.98
CA PRO A 286 -15.93 -14.28 22.36
C PRO A 286 -14.84 -13.79 23.31
N LYS A 287 -15.22 -13.06 24.36
CA LYS A 287 -14.28 -12.45 25.31
C LYS A 287 -13.65 -13.43 26.30
N ASP A 288 -14.26 -14.60 26.46
CA ASP A 288 -14.00 -15.63 27.46
C ASP A 288 -13.45 -16.94 26.86
N TYR A 289 -13.07 -16.94 25.57
CA TYR A 289 -12.47 -18.10 24.91
C TYR A 289 -10.95 -17.96 24.81
N ASP A 290 -10.21 -18.90 25.41
CA ASP A 290 -8.74 -18.91 25.46
C ASP A 290 -8.07 -19.72 24.34
N GLY A 291 -8.86 -20.45 23.54
CA GLY A 291 -8.39 -21.23 22.39
C GLY A 291 -8.12 -20.40 21.14
N VAL A 292 -7.79 -21.11 20.04
CA VAL A 292 -7.54 -20.48 18.73
C VAL A 292 -8.85 -20.23 17.99
N MET A 293 -8.96 -19.07 17.35
CA MET A 293 -10.15 -18.62 16.63
C MET A 293 -9.80 -18.34 15.17
N GLY A 294 -10.56 -18.90 14.23
CA GLY A 294 -10.51 -18.55 12.82
C GLY A 294 -11.40 -17.36 12.53
N VAL A 295 -10.80 -16.19 12.28
CA VAL A 295 -11.49 -14.93 11.97
C VAL A 295 -11.34 -14.57 10.48
N PRO A 296 -12.20 -13.70 9.91
CA PRO A 296 -12.06 -13.24 8.53
C PRO A 296 -10.75 -12.47 8.33
N VAL A 297 -10.19 -12.49 7.11
CA VAL A 297 -8.98 -11.72 6.75
C VAL A 297 -9.13 -10.22 7.05
N THR A 298 -10.35 -9.69 6.94
CA THR A 298 -10.68 -8.29 7.25
C THR A 298 -10.47 -7.92 8.73
N PHE A 299 -10.33 -8.89 9.63
CA PHE A 299 -9.98 -8.66 11.03
C PHE A 299 -8.66 -7.88 11.19
N LEU A 300 -7.71 -8.00 10.25
CA LEU A 300 -6.43 -7.29 10.36
C LEU A 300 -6.55 -5.78 10.44
N ASP A 301 -7.64 -5.19 9.95
CA ASP A 301 -7.91 -3.75 10.12
C ASP A 301 -8.15 -3.37 11.60
N LYS A 302 -8.49 -4.34 12.44
CA LYS A 302 -8.74 -4.22 13.89
C LYS A 302 -7.66 -4.91 14.73
N TRP A 303 -6.60 -5.40 14.10
CA TRP A 303 -5.60 -6.17 14.80
C TRP A 303 -4.72 -5.27 15.66
N ASN A 304 -4.83 -5.47 16.97
CA ASN A 304 -3.92 -4.95 17.97
C ASN A 304 -3.05 -6.11 18.51
N PRO A 305 -1.71 -6.08 18.32
CA PRO A 305 -0.84 -7.16 18.75
C PRO A 305 -0.71 -7.31 20.26
N ASP A 306 -1.07 -6.29 21.05
CA ASP A 306 -1.11 -6.40 22.51
C ASP A 306 -2.38 -7.11 23.00
N GLN A 307 -3.42 -7.17 22.15
CA GLN A 307 -4.66 -7.87 22.44
C GLN A 307 -4.71 -9.26 21.81
N PHE A 308 -4.23 -9.43 20.57
CA PHE A 308 -4.34 -10.68 19.83
C PHE A 308 -3.00 -11.14 19.25
N GLU A 309 -2.69 -12.42 19.49
CA GLU A 309 -1.63 -13.14 18.81
C GLU A 309 -2.14 -13.67 17.46
N ILE A 310 -1.35 -13.53 16.39
CA ILE A 310 -1.59 -14.23 15.12
C ILE A 310 -0.86 -15.57 15.16
N VAL A 311 -1.62 -16.66 15.24
CA VAL A 311 -1.10 -18.03 15.25
C VAL A 311 -0.73 -18.47 13.83
N GLY A 312 -1.57 -18.14 12.85
CA GLY A 312 -1.38 -18.57 11.47
C GLY A 312 -2.54 -18.13 10.58
N MET A 313 -2.65 -18.74 9.42
CA MET A 313 -3.75 -18.56 8.47
C MET A 313 -4.06 -19.90 7.82
N ALA A 314 -5.31 -20.10 7.41
CA ALA A 314 -5.72 -21.27 6.66
C ALA A 314 -4.77 -21.49 5.46
N GLU A 315 -4.37 -22.75 5.27
CA GLU A 315 -3.48 -23.16 4.19
C GLU A 315 -4.12 -22.89 2.82
N ASP A 316 -3.28 -22.97 1.80
CA ASP A 316 -3.69 -22.94 0.40
C ASP A 316 -3.23 -24.25 -0.27
N ASN A 317 -3.07 -24.29 -1.59
CA ASN A 317 -2.41 -25.41 -2.29
C ASN A 317 -0.92 -25.63 -1.91
N GLY A 318 -0.44 -25.05 -0.80
CA GLY A 318 0.89 -25.22 -0.22
C GLY A 318 0.82 -25.25 1.31
N LYS A 319 1.90 -25.71 1.97
CA LYS A 319 1.98 -25.90 3.43
C LYS A 319 2.79 -24.80 4.12
N GLY A 320 2.48 -24.54 5.40
CA GLY A 320 3.33 -23.80 6.34
C GLY A 320 2.77 -22.45 6.82
N LEU A 321 1.49 -22.17 6.57
CA LEU A 321 0.84 -20.93 7.02
C LEU A 321 0.00 -21.13 8.29
N SER A 322 -0.48 -22.35 8.54
CA SER A 322 -1.42 -22.67 9.61
C SER A 322 -0.86 -22.49 11.02
N GLY A 323 0.47 -22.45 11.19
CA GLY A 323 1.07 -22.44 12.52
C GLY A 323 0.97 -23.80 13.23
N GLY A 324 0.78 -24.89 12.48
CA GLY A 324 0.80 -26.26 13.01
C GLY A 324 -0.55 -26.79 13.49
N ILE A 325 -1.63 -26.00 13.39
CA ILE A 325 -2.97 -26.41 13.84
C ILE A 325 -3.82 -27.09 12.75
N TRP A 326 -3.25 -27.37 11.58
CA TRP A 326 -3.93 -28.02 10.45
C TRP A 326 -3.70 -29.54 10.46
N ASP A 327 -4.73 -30.31 10.17
CA ASP A 327 -4.69 -31.79 10.15
C ASP A 327 -3.97 -32.40 8.92
N GLY A 328 -3.63 -31.59 7.92
CA GLY A 328 -2.94 -32.02 6.71
C GLY A 328 -3.83 -32.52 5.56
N ARG A 329 -5.16 -32.49 5.71
CA ARG A 329 -6.11 -33.07 4.73
C ARG A 329 -6.66 -32.03 3.75
N ASN A 330 -7.60 -31.19 4.19
CA ASN A 330 -8.22 -30.14 3.37
C ASN A 330 -7.62 -28.79 3.78
N PRO A 331 -7.02 -27.99 2.86
CA PRO A 331 -6.44 -26.70 3.23
C PRO A 331 -7.50 -25.66 3.62
N HIS A 332 -8.73 -25.78 3.14
CA HIS A 332 -9.83 -24.88 3.51
C HIS A 332 -10.41 -25.24 4.87
N CYS A 333 -10.76 -24.25 5.70
CA CYS A 333 -11.43 -24.52 6.97
C CYS A 333 -12.82 -25.15 6.72
N VAL A 334 -13.11 -26.29 7.34
CA VAL A 334 -14.38 -27.02 7.16
C VAL A 334 -15.24 -26.94 8.40
N VAL A 335 -16.52 -26.59 8.22
CA VAL A 335 -17.55 -26.70 9.27
C VAL A 335 -18.77 -27.38 8.67
N ASN A 336 -19.23 -28.47 9.29
CA ASN A 336 -20.39 -29.26 8.87
C ASN A 336 -20.29 -29.67 7.38
N GLY A 337 -19.11 -30.19 6.97
CA GLY A 337 -18.81 -30.60 5.61
C GLY A 337 -18.67 -29.47 4.58
N SER A 338 -18.79 -28.20 4.98
CA SER A 338 -18.74 -27.04 4.08
C SER A 338 -17.45 -26.21 4.25
N ASN A 339 -16.78 -25.92 3.13
CA ASN A 339 -15.61 -25.05 3.12
C ASN A 339 -15.99 -23.61 3.47
N LYS A 340 -15.16 -22.97 4.31
CA LYS A 340 -15.24 -21.54 4.63
C LYS A 340 -14.22 -20.75 3.81
N PHE A 341 -14.49 -19.45 3.65
CA PHE A 341 -13.51 -18.51 3.14
C PHE A 341 -12.24 -18.50 4.01
N LYS A 342 -11.12 -18.06 3.43
CA LYS A 342 -9.81 -18.01 4.09
C LYS A 342 -9.90 -17.31 5.45
N ARG A 343 -9.32 -17.95 6.48
CA ARG A 343 -9.35 -17.49 7.88
C ARG A 343 -7.95 -17.19 8.39
N ILE A 344 -7.82 -16.14 9.19
CA ILE A 344 -6.64 -15.89 10.01
C ILE A 344 -6.91 -16.52 11.38
N PHE A 345 -5.93 -17.23 11.92
CA PHE A 345 -6.02 -17.86 13.23
C PHE A 345 -5.40 -16.95 14.28
N ILE A 346 -6.19 -16.59 15.28
CA ILE A 346 -5.79 -15.69 16.35
C ILE A 346 -6.04 -16.31 17.73
N ARG A 347 -5.30 -15.82 18.73
CA ARG A 347 -5.54 -16.09 20.16
C ARG A 347 -5.66 -14.77 20.91
N ASN A 348 -6.65 -14.66 21.80
CA ASN A 348 -6.79 -13.48 22.66
C ASN A 348 -5.82 -13.57 23.84
N LYS A 349 -4.92 -12.60 23.97
CA LYS A 349 -3.89 -12.53 25.02
C LYS A 349 -4.44 -12.06 26.37
N LYS A 350 -5.66 -11.50 26.38
CA LYS A 350 -6.24 -10.81 27.55
C LYS A 350 -7.41 -11.57 28.19
N VAL A 351 -7.61 -12.85 27.86
CA VAL A 351 -8.63 -13.67 28.52
C VAL A 351 -8.25 -13.83 29.99
N LYS A 352 -9.09 -13.31 30.88
CA LYS A 352 -8.92 -13.51 32.32
C LYS A 352 -9.39 -14.94 32.63
N LYS A 353 -8.48 -15.76 33.16
CA LYS A 353 -8.77 -17.09 33.67
C LYS A 353 -9.60 -17.03 34.95
#